data_AF-A0A1Y2M0J7-F1
#
_entry.id   AF-A0A1Y2M0J7-F1
#
_cell.length_a   1.000
_cell.length_b   1.000
_cell.length_c   1.000
_cell.angle_alpha   90.00
_cell.angle_beta   90.00
_cell.angle_gamma   90.00
#
_symmetry.space_group_name_H-M   'P 1'
#
loop_
_entity.id
_entity.type
_entity.pdbx_description
1 polymer ?
#
loop_
_entity_poly.entity_id
_entity_poly.type
_entity_poly.pdbx_seq_one_letter_code
_entity_poly.pdbx_strand_id
1 'polypeptide(L)'
;MRQCGPRPAPLIGGDGPRAKRAPPSPDKCAASDVESHMKQEAAHNEYYTDISSLALNFVPCPFVSSCPSIGKKSKKKKRKMDANAGPRRFSASGEERVGLLSEARKHSDQYGTLPDACDLERLVSPNGTVEVHTTAGAEAKILFKSSIPLMLTYLLQYNFSLVTIFVVGHIGTDELGAVSLASMTANITGLAVYEGLATSLDTLCAQAYGSGKKTLVGLHLQRMCLLMLLVTIPIGALWLNSGRILAALVPEKELAHLAGKYLSLLLAGAPGYAIFEAGKRFTQAQGLFNASLFVLLIATPINIVLNYIFVFVLDWDLTGAALATVVSNNILPLLLWTYVYFVNPSSLECWGGFSKSAFSKWGPMAKLAIPGIVMVETEWLAFDILTFSSSYLSTAHLAAQSIVMTLAVSIYHVPFSVGVAVSTRLGNLIGAGSLNAARVATKCYILTFLAIGLVDFVVLTACKDVLPKAFTSDPVVQDIVSTVLPLLAVFQFCDSTTALVNALLRGLGKQAIGGWCNLFVYYVIAVPMALVLCFRADWKLLGLWAGCAVGSSCISVTEGVYMKFYNWEKAIEEARGREE
;
A
#
# COMPACT_ATOMS: atom_id res chain seq x y z
N MET A 1 -61.37 16.38 -30.49
CA MET A 1 -62.21 16.71 -31.67
C MET A 1 -61.66 17.98 -32.33
N ARG A 2 -61.98 18.20 -33.62
CA ARG A 2 -62.05 19.48 -34.38
C ARG A 2 -61.09 20.65 -33.98
N GLN A 3 -60.15 21.04 -34.85
CA GLN A 3 -60.25 22.17 -35.83
C GLN A 3 -60.22 23.59 -35.17
N CYS A 4 -59.66 24.65 -35.77
CA CYS A 4 -58.80 24.80 -36.96
C CYS A 4 -58.12 26.18 -37.02
N GLY A 5 -56.82 26.22 -37.33
CA GLY A 5 -56.18 27.14 -38.28
C GLY A 5 -56.08 28.67 -38.01
N PRO A 6 -55.31 29.41 -38.85
CA PRO A 6 -54.99 30.85 -38.64
C PRO A 6 -55.37 31.78 -39.83
N ARG A 7 -55.11 33.10 -39.71
CA ARG A 7 -54.63 34.00 -40.81
C ARG A 7 -54.20 35.41 -40.32
N PRO A 8 -53.44 36.22 -41.11
CA PRO A 8 -52.74 37.44 -40.63
C PRO A 8 -52.89 38.75 -41.46
N ALA A 9 -52.30 39.85 -40.96
CA ALA A 9 -51.83 41.08 -41.68
C ALA A 9 -52.94 42.03 -42.24
N PRO A 10 -52.65 43.23 -42.86
CA PRO A 10 -51.34 43.89 -43.13
C PRO A 10 -51.22 45.46 -43.02
N LEU A 11 -49.96 45.97 -42.98
CA LEU A 11 -49.34 47.13 -43.71
C LEU A 11 -49.78 48.64 -43.64
N ILE A 12 -48.76 49.50 -43.82
CA ILE A 12 -48.74 50.95 -44.26
C ILE A 12 -49.29 51.99 -43.25
N GLY A 13 -48.82 53.24 -43.07
CA GLY A 13 -47.77 54.13 -43.66
C GLY A 13 -48.28 55.60 -43.52
N GLY A 14 -47.53 56.72 -43.44
CA GLY A 14 -46.14 57.13 -43.66
C GLY A 14 -46.04 58.68 -43.51
N ASP A 15 -45.04 59.32 -44.14
CA ASP A 15 -44.80 60.79 -44.32
C ASP A 15 -44.15 61.68 -43.23
N GLY A 16 -43.36 62.65 -43.74
CA GLY A 16 -42.68 63.77 -43.02
C GLY A 16 -43.19 65.14 -43.53
N PRO A 17 -42.36 66.13 -43.97
CA PRO A 17 -40.91 66.10 -44.20
C PRO A 17 -40.11 67.44 -43.92
N ARG A 18 -38.82 67.47 -44.29
CA ARG A 18 -37.92 68.62 -44.62
C ARG A 18 -37.35 69.52 -43.50
N ALA A 19 -36.18 70.19 -43.67
CA ALA A 19 -34.98 69.99 -44.52
C ALA A 19 -33.87 71.07 -44.27
N LYS A 20 -32.63 70.78 -44.75
CA LYS A 20 -31.39 71.62 -44.99
C LYS A 20 -30.21 71.22 -44.07
N ARG A 21 -28.94 71.18 -44.51
CA ARG A 21 -28.29 71.17 -45.86
C ARG A 21 -26.89 70.50 -45.73
N ALA A 22 -26.19 70.24 -46.84
CA ALA A 22 -24.97 69.39 -46.91
C ALA A 22 -24.01 69.86 -48.05
N PRO A 23 -22.91 69.15 -48.41
CA PRO A 23 -22.11 68.16 -47.68
C PRO A 23 -20.73 68.76 -47.28
N PRO A 24 -19.52 68.52 -47.85
CA PRO A 24 -19.03 67.64 -48.95
C PRO A 24 -18.22 66.40 -48.48
N SER A 25 -17.41 65.80 -49.38
CA SER A 25 -16.37 64.75 -49.21
C SER A 25 -15.33 64.95 -50.36
N PRO A 26 -14.36 64.06 -50.73
CA PRO A 26 -14.05 62.65 -50.40
C PRO A 26 -12.61 62.53 -49.77
N ASP A 27 -11.78 61.46 -49.83
CA ASP A 27 -11.79 60.14 -50.50
C ASP A 27 -10.93 59.07 -49.76
N LYS A 28 -10.72 57.90 -50.37
CA LYS A 28 -10.04 56.68 -49.83
C LYS A 28 -8.59 56.86 -49.33
N CYS A 29 -8.26 56.21 -48.22
CA CYS A 29 -7.08 55.34 -48.07
C CYS A 29 -7.19 54.42 -46.83
N ALA A 30 -6.17 53.60 -46.56
CA ALA A 30 -5.95 52.83 -45.32
C ALA A 30 -6.97 51.73 -44.95
N ALA A 31 -7.47 50.97 -45.93
CA ALA A 31 -7.95 49.60 -45.69
C ALA A 31 -6.75 48.64 -45.61
N SER A 32 -5.91 48.80 -44.58
CA SER A 32 -4.62 48.10 -44.43
C SER A 32 -4.16 47.95 -42.97
N ASP A 33 -4.43 48.93 -42.11
CA ASP A 33 -3.65 49.11 -40.87
C ASP A 33 -4.30 48.64 -39.56
N VAL A 34 -5.22 47.66 -39.67
CA VAL A 34 -5.70 46.87 -38.52
C VAL A 34 -5.14 45.43 -38.56
N GLU A 35 -4.63 44.98 -39.71
CA GLU A 35 -4.03 43.65 -39.88
C GLU A 35 -2.48 43.66 -39.82
N SER A 36 -1.87 44.86 -39.85
CA SER A 36 -0.43 45.07 -39.66
C SER A 36 -0.01 45.04 -38.18
N HIS A 37 -0.79 45.68 -37.29
CA HIS A 37 -0.47 45.77 -35.86
C HIS A 37 -0.56 44.44 -35.08
N MET A 38 -1.18 43.39 -35.62
CA MET A 38 -1.18 42.05 -35.02
C MET A 38 -0.03 41.14 -35.51
N LYS A 39 0.95 41.66 -36.27
CA LYS A 39 2.05 40.88 -36.84
C LYS A 39 3.46 41.40 -36.49
N GLN A 40 3.60 42.29 -35.51
CA GLN A 40 4.90 42.89 -35.16
C GLN A 40 5.34 42.81 -33.68
N GLU A 41 4.61 42.12 -32.80
CA GLU A 41 5.15 41.60 -31.53
C GLU A 41 5.69 40.15 -31.65
N ALA A 42 5.67 39.59 -32.86
CA ALA A 42 6.08 38.21 -33.14
C ALA A 42 7.58 38.08 -33.50
N ALA A 43 8.49 38.70 -32.73
CA ALA A 43 9.92 38.65 -33.07
C ALA A 43 10.98 38.85 -31.94
N HIS A 44 10.67 38.86 -30.62
CA HIS A 44 11.73 38.72 -29.58
C HIS A 44 11.22 38.38 -28.16
N ASN A 45 11.06 37.07 -27.87
CA ASN A 45 11.45 36.43 -26.59
C ASN A 45 11.20 34.92 -26.66
N GLU A 46 11.99 34.22 -27.47
CA GLU A 46 11.99 32.75 -27.48
C GLU A 46 12.77 32.23 -26.26
N TYR A 47 12.04 31.91 -25.18
CA TYR A 47 12.54 31.07 -24.08
C TYR A 47 11.51 30.01 -23.69
N TYR A 48 11.17 29.17 -24.67
CA TYR A 48 10.36 27.97 -24.45
C TYR A 48 11.19 26.93 -23.69
N THR A 49 11.00 26.84 -22.38
CA THR A 49 11.59 25.75 -21.57
C THR A 49 10.80 24.47 -21.84
N ASP A 50 11.25 23.68 -22.81
CA ASP A 50 10.59 22.43 -23.20
C ASP A 50 10.82 21.30 -22.18
N ILE A 51 9.86 21.18 -21.25
CA ILE A 51 9.84 20.16 -20.19
C ILE A 51 9.52 18.76 -20.74
N SER A 52 9.10 18.62 -22.01
CA SER A 52 8.88 17.33 -22.69
C SER A 52 10.16 16.49 -22.85
N SER A 53 11.32 17.14 -22.78
CA SER A 53 12.63 16.56 -23.13
C SER A 53 13.31 15.74 -22.01
N LEU A 54 12.71 15.64 -20.83
CA LEU A 54 13.25 14.89 -19.68
C LEU A 54 12.80 13.40 -19.63
N ALA A 55 12.15 12.91 -20.68
CA ALA A 55 11.87 11.49 -20.86
C ALA A 55 13.16 10.67 -21.12
N LEU A 56 13.25 9.48 -20.51
CA LEU A 56 14.43 8.62 -20.44
C LEU A 56 14.90 8.09 -21.81
N ASN A 57 15.79 8.81 -22.48
CA ASN A 57 16.51 8.32 -23.67
C ASN A 57 17.63 7.33 -23.30
N PHE A 58 17.27 6.07 -23.04
CA PHE A 58 18.23 4.96 -22.91
C PHE A 58 18.57 4.35 -24.28
N VAL A 59 19.61 4.88 -24.93
CA VAL A 59 20.22 4.26 -26.13
C VAL A 59 21.41 3.37 -25.69
N PRO A 60 21.46 2.09 -26.09
CA PRO A 60 22.53 1.18 -25.65
C PRO A 60 23.84 1.40 -26.43
N CYS A 61 24.95 1.65 -25.72
CA CYS A 61 26.30 1.61 -26.30
C CYS A 61 26.95 0.22 -26.12
N PRO A 62 27.73 -0.27 -27.11
CA PRO A 62 28.15 -1.66 -27.18
C PRO A 62 29.41 -1.98 -26.35
N PHE A 63 29.51 -3.24 -25.93
CA PHE A 63 30.71 -3.82 -25.33
C PHE A 63 31.83 -3.97 -26.38
N VAL A 64 32.97 -3.30 -26.21
CA VAL A 64 34.19 -3.54 -26.99
C VAL A 64 35.39 -3.62 -26.06
N SER A 65 36.20 -4.66 -26.23
CA SER A 65 37.37 -4.96 -25.40
C SER A 65 38.61 -4.15 -25.76
N SER A 66 39.37 -3.69 -24.76
CA SER A 66 40.81 -3.44 -24.89
C SER A 66 41.52 -3.46 -23.53
N CYS A 67 42.59 -4.24 -23.43
CA CYS A 67 43.53 -4.18 -22.31
C CYS A 67 44.56 -3.06 -22.53
N PRO A 68 45.15 -2.56 -21.43
CA PRO A 68 46.59 -2.32 -21.41
C PRO A 68 47.28 -3.20 -20.35
N SER A 69 48.54 -3.56 -20.58
CA SER A 69 49.37 -4.29 -19.61
C SER A 69 50.41 -3.37 -18.96
N ILE A 70 50.75 -3.59 -17.68
CA ILE A 70 51.92 -2.98 -17.02
C ILE A 70 52.52 -3.92 -15.96
N GLY A 71 53.85 -4.10 -16.03
CA GLY A 71 54.74 -3.93 -14.86
C GLY A 71 54.74 -4.90 -13.67
N LYS A 72 55.22 -6.13 -13.87
CA LYS A 72 56.06 -6.94 -12.94
C LYS A 72 56.39 -6.35 -11.53
N LYS A 73 56.19 -7.13 -10.45
CA LYS A 73 57.31 -7.66 -9.57
C LYS A 73 56.87 -8.55 -8.38
N SER A 74 57.00 -9.87 -8.56
CA SER A 74 57.57 -10.88 -7.64
C SER A 74 57.58 -10.67 -6.10
N LYS A 75 56.97 -11.61 -5.35
CA LYS A 75 57.72 -12.59 -4.52
C LYS A 75 56.88 -13.79 -4.01
N LYS A 76 57.38 -14.99 -4.34
CA LYS A 76 57.49 -16.27 -3.58
C LYS A 76 56.81 -16.35 -2.18
N LYS A 77 56.29 -17.52 -1.70
CA LYS A 77 56.81 -18.90 -1.91
C LYS A 77 55.82 -20.01 -1.51
N LYS A 78 55.80 -21.12 -2.27
CA LYS A 78 55.43 -22.52 -1.92
C LYS A 78 54.14 -22.80 -1.10
N ARG A 79 53.14 -23.39 -1.77
CA ARG A 79 52.42 -24.56 -1.21
C ARG A 79 53.34 -25.79 -1.27
N LYS A 80 53.13 -26.75 -0.36
CA LYS A 80 53.44 -28.17 -0.54
C LYS A 80 52.10 -28.93 -0.40
N MET A 81 51.97 -30.08 -1.07
CA MET A 81 50.73 -30.86 -1.10
C MET A 81 51.12 -32.33 -1.08
N ASP A 82 51.12 -32.92 0.10
CA ASP A 82 51.37 -34.34 0.34
C ASP A 82 50.04 -34.95 0.81
N ALA A 83 49.64 -36.10 0.26
CA ALA A 83 48.33 -36.71 0.48
C ALA A 83 48.46 -38.06 1.17
N ASN A 84 47.55 -38.37 2.11
CA ASN A 84 47.26 -39.74 2.49
C ASN A 84 45.83 -39.90 3.07
N ALA A 85 45.31 -41.12 3.08
CA ALA A 85 43.89 -41.41 3.30
C ALA A 85 43.48 -41.63 4.76
N GLY A 86 42.20 -41.39 5.07
CA GLY A 86 41.59 -41.70 6.38
C GLY A 86 40.19 -41.06 6.53
N PRO A 87 39.18 -41.76 7.08
CA PRO A 87 37.80 -41.26 7.15
C PRO A 87 37.62 -40.22 8.27
N ARG A 88 37.28 -38.98 7.90
CA ARG A 88 37.06 -37.90 8.88
C ARG A 88 35.66 -37.96 9.48
N ARG A 89 35.56 -38.45 10.73
CA ARG A 89 34.58 -37.90 11.68
C ARG A 89 34.89 -36.42 11.86
N PHE A 90 33.93 -35.53 11.62
CA PHE A 90 34.05 -34.13 11.99
C PHE A 90 33.36 -33.88 13.33
N SER A 91 34.16 -33.72 14.37
CA SER A 91 33.84 -32.94 15.57
C SER A 91 34.96 -31.91 15.80
N ALA A 92 34.65 -30.85 16.55
CA ALA A 92 35.55 -29.74 16.91
C ALA A 92 36.08 -28.84 15.79
N SER A 93 35.43 -27.69 15.60
CA SER A 93 36.10 -26.37 15.62
C SER A 93 35.13 -25.31 16.16
N GLY A 94 34.86 -25.37 17.47
CA GLY A 94 33.91 -24.46 18.14
C GLY A 94 34.41 -23.02 18.28
N GLU A 95 35.74 -22.82 18.26
CA GLU A 95 36.38 -21.58 18.70
C GLU A 95 36.56 -20.55 17.56
N GLU A 96 36.87 -20.99 16.33
CA GLU A 96 37.02 -20.07 15.18
C GLU A 96 35.73 -19.31 14.86
N ARG A 97 34.56 -19.92 15.09
CA ARG A 97 33.26 -19.22 14.95
C ARG A 97 33.06 -18.14 16.01
N VAL A 98 33.56 -18.34 17.23
CA VAL A 98 33.47 -17.35 18.32
C VAL A 98 34.36 -16.14 18.01
N GLY A 99 35.54 -16.36 17.42
CA GLY A 99 36.41 -15.28 16.94
C GLY A 99 35.73 -14.39 15.89
N LEU A 100 35.20 -14.99 14.83
CA LEU A 100 34.52 -14.25 13.75
C LEU A 100 33.24 -13.53 14.22
N LEU A 101 32.49 -14.11 15.16
CA LEU A 101 31.34 -13.43 15.78
C LEU A 101 31.77 -12.26 16.69
N SER A 102 32.96 -12.33 17.30
CA SER A 102 33.53 -11.26 18.13
C SER A 102 34.01 -10.07 17.29
N GLU A 103 34.59 -10.30 16.11
CA GLU A 103 34.96 -9.22 15.18
C GLU A 103 33.73 -8.60 14.50
N ALA A 104 32.73 -9.40 14.12
CA ALA A 104 31.45 -8.88 13.62
C ALA A 104 30.74 -7.96 14.63
N ARG A 105 30.77 -8.31 15.93
CA ARG A 105 30.24 -7.48 17.03
C ARG A 105 30.90 -6.10 17.16
N LYS A 106 32.16 -5.93 16.71
CA LYS A 106 32.87 -4.64 16.83
C LYS A 106 32.52 -3.62 15.74
N HIS A 107 31.74 -3.98 14.74
CA HIS A 107 31.39 -3.08 13.63
C HIS A 107 29.88 -2.89 13.41
N SER A 108 29.04 -3.49 14.25
CA SER A 108 27.58 -3.38 14.17
C SER A 108 27.02 -2.14 14.87
N ASP A 109 27.52 -0.93 14.54
CA ASP A 109 26.84 0.35 14.79
C ASP A 109 25.60 0.51 13.87
N GLN A 110 24.81 -0.56 13.74
CA GLN A 110 23.67 -0.64 12.84
C GLN A 110 22.40 -0.13 13.51
N TYR A 111 22.24 1.19 13.43
CA TYR A 111 20.96 1.82 13.09
C TYR A 111 19.73 1.30 13.89
N GLY A 112 19.93 1.11 15.20
CA GLY A 112 18.97 0.93 16.29
C GLY A 112 17.46 0.85 16.03
N THR A 113 16.89 -0.23 16.56
CA THR A 113 15.87 -0.14 17.62
C THR A 113 16.32 -1.00 18.81
N LEU A 114 16.06 -0.52 20.04
CA LEU A 114 16.70 -0.97 21.30
C LEU A 114 18.22 -0.68 21.37
N PRO A 115 18.79 -0.52 22.58
CA PRO A 115 20.24 -0.66 22.79
C PRO A 115 20.64 -2.15 22.70
N ASP A 116 21.93 -2.46 22.85
CA ASP A 116 22.43 -3.83 22.69
C ASP A 116 21.79 -4.80 23.72
N ALA A 117 21.78 -6.09 23.44
CA ALA A 117 21.17 -7.10 24.32
C ALA A 117 21.80 -7.11 25.74
N CYS A 118 23.06 -6.68 25.85
CA CYS A 118 23.76 -6.49 27.12
C CYS A 118 23.30 -5.23 27.91
N ASP A 119 22.75 -4.21 27.26
CA ASP A 119 22.24 -2.99 27.94
C ASP A 119 20.84 -3.21 28.53
N LEU A 120 20.06 -4.12 27.94
CA LEU A 120 18.79 -4.61 28.50
C LEU A 120 18.98 -5.40 29.81
N GLU A 121 20.20 -5.81 30.13
CA GLU A 121 20.54 -6.67 31.28
C GLU A 121 20.63 -5.90 32.63
N ARG A 122 20.27 -4.61 32.66
CA ARG A 122 20.64 -3.69 33.77
C ARG A 122 19.51 -3.00 34.55
N LEU A 123 18.24 -3.28 34.30
CA LEU A 123 17.13 -2.85 35.17
C LEU A 123 16.18 -4.00 35.50
N VAL A 124 16.65 -4.89 36.38
CA VAL A 124 15.83 -5.93 37.01
C VAL A 124 14.99 -5.29 38.12
N SER A 125 13.68 -5.15 37.88
CA SER A 125 12.72 -4.82 38.95
C SER A 125 12.60 -6.01 39.94
N PRO A 126 12.23 -5.81 41.22
CA PRO A 126 12.31 -6.85 42.25
C PRO A 126 11.58 -8.18 41.97
N ASN A 127 10.65 -8.19 41.01
CA ASN A 127 9.87 -9.36 40.60
C ASN A 127 10.46 -10.13 39.39
N GLY A 128 11.71 -9.83 38.97
CA GLY A 128 12.38 -10.53 37.87
C GLY A 128 11.92 -10.16 36.46
N THR A 129 10.96 -9.23 36.32
CA THR A 129 10.56 -8.64 35.04
C THR A 129 11.42 -7.43 34.71
N VAL A 130 12.02 -7.40 33.51
CA VAL A 130 12.71 -6.22 32.97
C VAL A 130 11.65 -5.20 32.55
N GLU A 131 11.45 -4.14 33.34
CA GLU A 131 10.53 -3.07 32.97
C GLU A 131 11.24 -2.12 32.00
N VAL A 132 10.82 -2.15 30.73
CA VAL A 132 11.32 -1.23 29.71
C VAL A 132 10.77 0.16 30.01
N HIS A 133 11.63 1.09 30.42
CA HIS A 133 11.31 2.51 30.49
C HIS A 133 11.54 3.19 29.13
N THR A 134 10.71 4.17 28.78
CA THR A 134 10.83 4.94 27.53
C THR A 134 10.34 6.37 27.71
N THR A 135 10.65 7.25 26.75
CA THR A 135 10.19 8.63 26.70
C THR A 135 9.48 8.91 25.38
N ALA A 136 8.59 9.91 25.33
CA ALA A 136 7.87 10.25 24.10
C ALA A 136 8.83 10.60 22.94
N GLY A 137 9.95 11.29 23.20
CA GLY A 137 10.97 11.58 22.19
C GLY A 137 11.70 10.32 21.68
N ALA A 138 11.91 9.32 22.54
CA ALA A 138 12.47 8.03 22.12
C ALA A 138 11.49 7.25 21.24
N GLU A 139 10.22 7.15 21.64
CA GLU A 139 9.18 6.47 20.84
C GLU A 139 8.91 7.19 19.51
N ALA A 140 8.92 8.52 19.48
CA ALA A 140 8.82 9.29 18.24
C ALA A 140 9.99 8.99 17.27
N LYS A 141 11.23 8.96 17.79
CA LYS A 141 12.43 8.64 17.01
C LYS A 141 12.42 7.20 16.49
N ILE A 142 11.94 6.25 17.30
CA ILE A 142 11.72 4.86 16.89
C ILE A 142 10.67 4.81 15.77
N LEU A 143 9.49 5.37 15.99
CA LEU A 143 8.36 5.29 15.06
C LEU A 143 8.69 5.95 13.71
N PHE A 144 9.28 7.15 13.70
CA PHE A 144 9.70 7.83 12.48
C PHE A 144 10.67 6.98 11.66
N LYS A 145 11.66 6.36 12.33
CA LYS A 145 12.66 5.50 11.69
C LYS A 145 12.09 4.18 11.16
N SER A 146 11.13 3.58 11.87
CA SER A 146 10.43 2.38 11.43
C SER A 146 9.44 2.65 10.30
N SER A 147 8.84 3.84 10.25
CA SER A 147 7.75 4.15 9.32
C SER A 147 8.24 4.46 7.90
N ILE A 148 9.32 5.23 7.74
CA ILE A 148 9.82 5.59 6.39
C ILE A 148 10.12 4.35 5.51
N PRO A 149 10.81 3.30 6.01
CA PRO A 149 11.03 2.09 5.23
C PRO A 149 9.74 1.32 4.91
N LEU A 150 8.72 1.40 5.77
CA LEU A 150 7.41 0.80 5.52
C LEU A 150 6.59 1.58 4.49
N MET A 151 6.59 2.92 4.54
CA MET A 151 5.94 3.77 3.54
C MET A 151 6.49 3.46 2.14
N LEU A 152 7.82 3.38 2.02
CA LEU A 152 8.47 3.00 0.76
C LEU A 152 8.22 1.52 0.40
N THR A 153 8.14 0.61 1.37
CA THR A 153 7.73 -0.79 1.16
C THR A 153 6.35 -0.86 0.50
N TYR A 154 5.31 -0.26 1.10
CA TYR A 154 3.96 -0.38 0.58
C TYR A 154 3.77 0.36 -0.76
N LEU A 155 4.40 1.54 -0.95
CA LEU A 155 4.37 2.24 -2.24
C LEU A 155 5.07 1.46 -3.38
N LEU A 156 6.18 0.77 -3.11
CA LEU A 156 6.84 -0.10 -4.08
C LEU A 156 6.04 -1.39 -4.36
N GLN A 157 5.36 -1.93 -3.35
CA GLN A 157 4.50 -3.11 -3.51
C GLN A 157 3.24 -2.78 -4.33
N TYR A 158 2.62 -1.62 -4.11
CA TYR A 158 1.50 -1.11 -4.91
C TYR A 158 1.91 -0.83 -6.38
N ASN A 159 3.17 -0.44 -6.61
CA ASN A 159 3.71 -0.22 -7.97
C ASN A 159 3.64 -1.47 -8.86
N PHE A 160 3.65 -2.70 -8.32
CA PHE A 160 3.53 -3.92 -9.15
C PHE A 160 2.19 -3.94 -9.91
N SER A 161 1.11 -3.52 -9.25
CA SER A 161 -0.22 -3.39 -9.86
C SER A 161 -0.24 -2.25 -10.88
N LEU A 162 0.32 -1.08 -10.54
CA LEU A 162 0.37 0.08 -11.45
C LEU A 162 1.17 -0.21 -12.73
N VAL A 163 2.34 -0.83 -12.62
CA VAL A 163 3.18 -1.24 -13.77
C VAL A 163 2.42 -2.20 -14.68
N THR A 164 1.73 -3.18 -14.11
CA THR A 164 0.99 -4.18 -14.88
C THR A 164 -0.24 -3.56 -15.57
N ILE A 165 -0.98 -2.68 -14.89
CA ILE A 165 -2.09 -1.91 -15.47
C ILE A 165 -1.59 -1.01 -16.62
N PHE A 166 -0.49 -0.29 -16.41
CA PHE A 166 0.10 0.59 -17.43
C PHE A 166 0.54 -0.18 -18.68
N VAL A 167 1.23 -1.31 -18.51
CA VAL A 167 1.71 -2.15 -19.61
C VAL A 167 0.53 -2.78 -20.37
N VAL A 168 -0.48 -3.29 -19.66
CA VAL A 168 -1.67 -3.89 -20.29
C VAL A 168 -2.53 -2.84 -21.01
N GLY A 169 -2.57 -1.60 -20.52
CA GLY A 169 -3.22 -0.47 -21.20
C GLY A 169 -2.63 -0.09 -22.56
N HIS A 170 -1.44 -0.62 -22.91
CA HIS A 170 -0.87 -0.50 -24.27
C HIS A 170 -1.18 -1.69 -25.19
N ILE A 171 -1.79 -2.76 -24.67
CA ILE A 171 -2.25 -3.91 -25.48
C ILE A 171 -3.63 -3.57 -26.08
N GLY A 172 -4.58 -3.19 -25.23
CA GLY A 172 -5.95 -2.89 -25.64
C GLY A 172 -6.85 -2.47 -24.46
N THR A 173 -8.02 -1.93 -24.81
CA THR A 173 -9.06 -1.52 -23.84
C THR A 173 -9.63 -2.70 -23.06
N ASP A 174 -9.73 -3.85 -23.72
CA ASP A 174 -10.49 -5.00 -23.27
C ASP A 174 -9.63 -5.84 -22.31
N GLU A 175 -8.34 -5.97 -22.62
CA GLU A 175 -7.32 -6.49 -21.72
C GLU A 175 -7.18 -5.60 -20.46
N LEU A 176 -7.20 -4.28 -20.63
CA LEU A 176 -7.12 -3.32 -19.52
C LEU A 176 -8.34 -3.43 -18.59
N GLY A 177 -9.55 -3.51 -19.15
CA GLY A 177 -10.77 -3.73 -18.37
C GLY A 177 -10.78 -5.09 -17.69
N ALA A 178 -10.32 -6.14 -18.37
CA ALA A 178 -10.21 -7.49 -17.83
C ALA A 178 -9.18 -7.60 -16.70
N VAL A 179 -8.01 -6.98 -16.81
CA VAL A 179 -7.02 -6.91 -15.71
C VAL A 179 -7.54 -6.07 -14.57
N SER A 180 -8.23 -4.96 -14.82
CA SER A 180 -8.83 -4.14 -13.76
C SER A 180 -9.86 -4.93 -12.95
N LEU A 181 -10.78 -5.63 -13.64
CA LEU A 181 -11.77 -6.53 -13.02
C LEU A 181 -11.11 -7.70 -12.28
N ALA A 182 -10.08 -8.30 -12.86
CA ALA A 182 -9.32 -9.40 -12.26
C ALA A 182 -8.55 -8.96 -11.02
N SER A 183 -7.89 -7.80 -11.04
CA SER A 183 -7.12 -7.26 -9.91
C SER A 183 -8.01 -6.83 -8.75
N MET A 184 -9.15 -6.18 -9.02
CA MET A 184 -10.16 -5.90 -8.00
C MET A 184 -10.67 -7.21 -7.36
N THR A 185 -11.00 -8.22 -8.18
CA THR A 185 -11.39 -9.55 -7.68
C THR A 185 -10.28 -10.20 -6.85
N ALA A 186 -9.01 -10.12 -7.29
CA ALA A 186 -7.86 -10.69 -6.59
C ALA A 186 -7.56 -10.00 -5.26
N ASN A 187 -7.76 -8.68 -5.17
CA ASN A 187 -7.63 -7.91 -3.95
C ASN A 187 -8.63 -8.43 -2.89
N ILE A 188 -9.93 -8.30 -3.19
CA ILE A 188 -11.05 -8.70 -2.31
C ILE A 188 -10.94 -10.18 -1.91
N THR A 189 -10.69 -11.06 -2.89
CA THR A 189 -10.84 -12.51 -2.65
C THR A 189 -9.54 -13.22 -2.29
N GLY A 190 -8.44 -12.48 -2.12
CA GLY A 190 -7.14 -13.10 -1.82
C GLY A 190 -6.11 -12.18 -1.17
N LEU A 191 -5.74 -11.05 -1.78
CA LEU A 191 -4.62 -10.24 -1.27
C LEU A 191 -4.98 -9.58 0.07
N ALA A 192 -6.16 -8.97 0.18
CA ALA A 192 -6.68 -8.42 1.44
C ALA A 192 -6.88 -9.52 2.50
N VAL A 193 -7.30 -10.73 2.11
CA VAL A 193 -7.40 -11.91 2.99
C VAL A 193 -6.02 -12.28 3.55
N TYR A 194 -4.96 -12.29 2.72
CA TYR A 194 -3.60 -12.59 3.17
C TYR A 194 -3.04 -11.49 4.09
N GLU A 195 -3.23 -10.21 3.77
CA GLU A 195 -2.82 -9.11 4.67
C GLU A 195 -3.60 -9.16 5.99
N GLY A 196 -4.90 -9.41 5.94
CA GLY A 196 -5.79 -9.59 7.09
C GLY A 196 -5.34 -10.74 8.00
N LEU A 197 -5.00 -11.91 7.43
CA LEU A 197 -4.39 -13.01 8.17
C LEU A 197 -3.05 -12.59 8.81
N ALA A 198 -2.18 -11.92 8.04
CA ALA A 198 -0.86 -11.47 8.47
C ALA A 198 -0.91 -10.51 9.67
N THR A 199 -1.98 -9.71 9.81
CA THR A 199 -2.17 -8.79 10.96
C THR A 199 -2.19 -9.47 12.33
N SER A 200 -2.42 -10.79 12.39
CA SER A 200 -2.29 -11.55 13.64
C SER A 200 -0.84 -11.76 14.09
N LEU A 201 0.14 -11.66 13.17
CA LEU A 201 1.55 -11.68 13.49
C LEU A 201 2.02 -10.36 14.12
N ASP A 202 1.37 -9.23 13.82
CA ASP A 202 1.59 -7.94 14.51
C ASP A 202 1.32 -8.06 16.02
N THR A 203 0.44 -8.99 16.42
CA THR A 203 0.29 -9.42 17.81
C THR A 203 1.33 -10.49 18.17
N LEU A 204 1.30 -11.65 17.50
CA LEU A 204 1.94 -12.87 17.99
C LEU A 204 3.46 -12.86 17.88
N CYS A 205 4.01 -12.40 16.75
CA CYS A 205 5.45 -12.27 16.58
C CYS A 205 6.01 -11.14 17.47
N ALA A 206 5.27 -10.04 17.61
CA ALA A 206 5.69 -8.91 18.44
C ALA A 206 5.68 -9.25 19.94
N GLN A 207 4.58 -9.84 20.45
CA GLN A 207 4.48 -10.24 21.86
C GLN A 207 5.54 -11.31 22.20
N ALA A 208 5.72 -12.33 21.35
CA ALA A 208 6.75 -13.36 21.52
C ALA A 208 8.20 -12.85 21.43
N TYR A 209 8.46 -11.79 20.65
CA TYR A 209 9.77 -11.14 20.63
C TYR A 209 9.98 -10.29 21.90
N GLY A 210 8.96 -9.53 22.30
CA GLY A 210 8.97 -8.69 23.52
C GLY A 210 9.12 -9.48 24.82
N SER A 211 8.54 -10.67 24.91
CA SER A 211 8.70 -11.59 26.05
C SER A 211 10.02 -12.35 26.06
N GLY A 212 10.91 -12.10 25.09
CA GLY A 212 12.21 -12.76 24.94
C GLY A 212 12.15 -14.17 24.35
N LYS A 213 10.95 -14.70 24.03
CA LYS A 213 10.73 -16.03 23.46
C LYS A 213 11.06 -16.07 21.94
N LYS A 214 12.26 -15.61 21.55
CA LYS A 214 12.66 -15.39 20.14
C LYS A 214 12.27 -16.51 19.17
N THR A 215 12.48 -17.78 19.52
CA THR A 215 12.18 -18.93 18.64
C THR A 215 10.69 -19.20 18.42
N LEU A 216 9.81 -18.68 19.29
CA LEU A 216 8.36 -18.73 19.12
C LEU A 216 7.91 -17.83 17.95
N VAL A 217 8.66 -16.77 17.63
CA VAL A 217 8.44 -15.90 16.46
C VAL A 217 8.54 -16.70 15.15
N GLY A 218 9.58 -17.52 14.99
CA GLY A 218 9.75 -18.42 13.85
C GLY A 218 8.69 -19.53 13.78
N LEU A 219 8.22 -20.01 14.93
CA LEU A 219 7.10 -20.96 14.99
C LEU A 219 5.77 -20.31 14.58
N HIS A 220 5.53 -19.04 14.91
CA HIS A 220 4.37 -18.28 14.43
C HIS A 220 4.46 -18.01 12.92
N LEU A 221 5.63 -17.68 12.38
CA LEU A 221 5.85 -17.59 10.93
C LEU A 221 5.49 -18.92 10.23
N GLN A 222 6.02 -20.06 10.71
CA GLN A 222 5.73 -21.37 10.14
C GLN A 222 4.23 -21.72 10.18
N ARG A 223 3.55 -21.45 11.31
CA ARG A 223 2.10 -21.64 11.44
C ARG A 223 1.31 -20.78 10.47
N MET A 224 1.69 -19.51 10.29
CA MET A 224 0.99 -18.59 9.39
C MET A 224 1.17 -19.00 7.93
N CYS A 225 2.38 -19.35 7.49
CA CYS A 225 2.60 -19.86 6.13
C CYS A 225 1.74 -21.09 5.83
N LEU A 226 1.64 -22.04 6.76
CA LEU A 226 0.78 -23.23 6.60
C LEU A 226 -0.72 -22.87 6.58
N LEU A 227 -1.16 -21.94 7.43
CA LEU A 227 -2.55 -21.47 7.46
C LEU A 227 -2.93 -20.74 6.16
N MET A 228 -2.06 -19.84 5.68
CA MET A 228 -2.26 -19.11 4.43
C MET A 228 -2.29 -20.05 3.23
N LEU A 229 -1.36 -21.00 3.12
CA LEU A 229 -1.36 -21.99 2.03
C LEU A 229 -2.62 -22.87 2.04
N LEU A 230 -3.20 -23.15 3.20
CA LEU A 230 -4.50 -23.83 3.32
C LEU A 230 -5.65 -22.91 2.87
N VAL A 231 -5.60 -21.61 3.18
CA VAL A 231 -6.58 -20.61 2.70
C VAL A 231 -6.41 -20.32 1.20
N THR A 232 -5.24 -20.51 0.60
CA THR A 232 -5.03 -20.48 -0.85
C THR A 232 -5.86 -21.56 -1.58
N ILE A 233 -6.30 -22.64 -0.92
CA ILE A 233 -7.12 -23.70 -1.54
C ILE A 233 -8.51 -23.20 -1.94
N PRO A 234 -9.36 -22.65 -1.04
CA PRO A 234 -10.65 -22.06 -1.45
C PRO A 234 -10.49 -20.82 -2.34
N ILE A 235 -9.45 -19.99 -2.14
CA ILE A 235 -9.13 -18.87 -3.04
C ILE A 235 -8.86 -19.40 -4.46
N GLY A 236 -8.04 -20.44 -4.59
CA GLY A 236 -7.74 -21.08 -5.87
C GLY A 236 -8.97 -21.72 -6.53
N ALA A 237 -9.82 -22.37 -5.74
CA ALA A 237 -11.09 -22.90 -6.25
C ALA A 237 -12.01 -21.80 -6.82
N LEU A 238 -12.02 -20.62 -6.18
CA LEU A 238 -12.72 -19.44 -6.66
C LEU A 238 -12.06 -18.86 -7.92
N TRP A 239 -10.74 -18.63 -7.91
CA TRP A 239 -10.00 -18.02 -9.02
C TRP A 239 -10.02 -18.90 -10.29
N LEU A 240 -9.96 -20.23 -10.16
CA LEU A 240 -10.10 -21.17 -11.27
C LEU A 240 -11.51 -21.18 -11.89
N ASN A 241 -12.55 -20.82 -11.13
CA ASN A 241 -13.93 -20.71 -11.63
C ASN A 241 -14.36 -19.26 -11.92
N SER A 242 -13.52 -18.29 -11.63
CA SER A 242 -13.82 -16.85 -11.66
C SER A 242 -14.43 -16.39 -12.99
N GLY A 243 -13.91 -16.87 -14.12
CA GLY A 243 -14.46 -16.53 -15.44
C GLY A 243 -15.92 -16.92 -15.66
N ARG A 244 -16.46 -17.90 -14.91
CA ARG A 244 -17.91 -18.23 -14.90
C ARG A 244 -18.70 -17.37 -13.91
N ILE A 245 -18.09 -17.05 -12.77
CA ILE A 245 -18.70 -16.26 -11.70
C ILE A 245 -18.84 -14.80 -12.14
N LEU A 246 -17.77 -14.21 -12.67
CA LEU A 246 -17.76 -12.85 -13.21
C LEU A 246 -18.72 -12.72 -14.40
N ALA A 247 -18.84 -13.73 -15.27
CA ALA A 247 -19.79 -13.73 -16.40
C ALA A 247 -21.27 -13.90 -15.99
N ALA A 248 -21.55 -14.07 -14.68
CA ALA A 248 -22.88 -14.00 -14.08
C ALA A 248 -23.11 -12.70 -13.27
N LEU A 249 -22.06 -11.91 -13.00
CA LEU A 249 -22.10 -10.64 -12.26
C LEU A 249 -21.97 -9.41 -13.17
N VAL A 250 -21.19 -9.52 -14.24
CA VAL A 250 -20.89 -8.46 -15.21
C VAL A 250 -21.66 -8.73 -16.51
N PRO A 251 -22.27 -7.71 -17.16
CA PRO A 251 -23.00 -7.92 -18.42
C PRO A 251 -22.12 -8.44 -19.56
N GLU A 252 -20.85 -8.03 -19.57
CA GLU A 252 -19.87 -8.30 -20.61
C GLU A 252 -19.09 -9.58 -20.34
N LYS A 253 -19.51 -10.66 -21.01
CA LYS A 253 -19.04 -12.03 -20.71
C LYS A 253 -17.64 -12.32 -21.23
N GLU A 254 -17.23 -11.69 -22.33
CA GLU A 254 -15.89 -11.90 -22.92
C GLU A 254 -14.83 -11.25 -22.03
N LEU A 255 -15.05 -10.00 -21.59
CA LEU A 255 -14.26 -9.33 -20.54
C LEU A 255 -14.16 -10.18 -19.26
N ALA A 256 -15.27 -10.74 -18.80
CA ALA A 256 -15.31 -11.59 -17.61
C ALA A 256 -14.55 -12.92 -17.77
N HIS A 257 -14.59 -13.55 -18.95
CA HIS A 257 -13.79 -14.74 -19.26
C HIS A 257 -12.29 -14.41 -19.37
N LEU A 258 -11.95 -13.25 -19.93
CA LEU A 258 -10.58 -12.74 -20.04
C LEU A 258 -9.97 -12.43 -18.66
N ALA A 259 -10.75 -11.76 -17.80
CA ALA A 259 -10.41 -11.53 -16.38
C ALA A 259 -10.23 -12.86 -15.62
N GLY A 260 -11.08 -13.85 -15.90
CA GLY A 260 -10.98 -15.18 -15.31
C GLY A 260 -9.73 -15.96 -15.74
N LYS A 261 -9.29 -15.81 -16.98
CA LYS A 261 -8.00 -16.35 -17.46
C LYS A 261 -6.83 -15.71 -16.72
N TYR A 262 -6.87 -14.40 -16.48
CA TYR A 262 -5.83 -13.71 -15.71
C TYR A 262 -5.79 -14.20 -14.24
N LEU A 263 -6.93 -14.30 -13.57
CA LEU A 263 -7.04 -14.83 -12.20
C LEU A 263 -6.51 -16.27 -12.06
N SER A 264 -6.82 -17.15 -13.01
CA SER A 264 -6.37 -18.55 -12.97
C SER A 264 -4.84 -18.69 -13.13
N LEU A 265 -4.21 -17.76 -13.87
CA LEU A 265 -2.75 -17.65 -13.94
C LEU A 265 -2.16 -17.05 -12.65
N LEU A 266 -2.76 -15.97 -12.14
CA LEU A 266 -2.32 -15.25 -10.94
C LEU A 266 -2.27 -16.15 -9.68
N LEU A 267 -3.09 -17.21 -9.64
CA LEU A 267 -3.08 -18.23 -8.59
C LEU A 267 -1.68 -18.83 -8.34
N ALA A 268 -0.86 -18.98 -9.39
CA ALA A 268 0.52 -19.47 -9.23
C ALA A 268 1.43 -18.47 -8.46
N GLY A 269 1.06 -17.19 -8.39
CA GLY A 269 1.74 -16.15 -7.63
C GLY A 269 1.28 -16.03 -6.17
N ALA A 270 0.07 -16.49 -5.86
CA ALA A 270 -0.55 -16.30 -4.54
C ALA A 270 0.23 -16.93 -3.37
N PRO A 271 0.81 -18.16 -3.48
CA PRO A 271 1.68 -18.72 -2.43
C PRO A 271 2.89 -17.84 -2.13
N GLY A 272 3.53 -17.27 -3.15
CA GLY A 272 4.71 -16.41 -3.01
C GLY A 272 4.39 -15.11 -2.25
N TYR A 273 3.30 -14.43 -2.65
CA TYR A 273 2.80 -13.24 -1.98
C TYR A 273 2.46 -13.53 -0.51
N ALA A 274 1.71 -14.61 -0.22
CA ALA A 274 1.32 -14.96 1.14
C ALA A 274 2.51 -15.26 2.06
N ILE A 275 3.49 -16.03 1.58
CA ILE A 275 4.73 -16.31 2.34
C ILE A 275 5.55 -15.02 2.54
N PHE A 276 5.54 -14.09 1.58
CA PHE A 276 6.17 -12.78 1.75
C PHE A 276 5.47 -11.91 2.80
N GLU A 277 4.14 -11.85 2.84
CA GLU A 277 3.41 -11.11 3.88
C GLU A 277 3.74 -11.64 5.29
N ALA A 278 3.70 -12.96 5.49
CA ALA A 278 4.08 -13.57 6.75
C ALA A 278 5.56 -13.30 7.10
N GLY A 279 6.46 -13.40 6.12
CA GLY A 279 7.88 -13.11 6.26
C GLY A 279 8.19 -11.65 6.59
N LYS A 280 7.45 -10.69 6.02
CA LYS A 280 7.53 -9.27 6.36
C LYS A 280 7.23 -9.05 7.84
N ARG A 281 6.14 -9.63 8.37
CA ARG A 281 5.80 -9.48 9.80
C ARG A 281 6.82 -10.15 10.71
N PHE A 282 7.46 -11.25 10.29
CA PHE A 282 8.57 -11.87 11.02
C PHE A 282 9.77 -10.93 11.17
N THR A 283 10.21 -10.23 10.12
CA THR A 283 11.35 -9.29 10.22
C THR A 283 10.95 -7.99 10.93
N GLN A 284 9.75 -7.47 10.68
CA GLN A 284 9.23 -6.25 11.32
C GLN A 284 9.12 -6.40 12.85
N ALA A 285 8.64 -7.54 13.36
CA ALA A 285 8.56 -7.83 14.80
C ALA A 285 9.90 -7.64 15.55
N GLN A 286 11.00 -7.94 14.86
CA GLN A 286 12.38 -7.84 15.35
C GLN A 286 12.98 -6.43 15.17
N GLY A 287 12.22 -5.46 14.66
CA GLY A 287 12.69 -4.12 14.33
C GLY A 287 13.30 -3.97 12.93
N LEU A 288 13.33 -5.02 12.11
CA LEU A 288 14.05 -5.04 10.82
C LEU A 288 13.20 -4.53 9.65
N PHE A 289 12.57 -3.36 9.83
CA PHE A 289 11.67 -2.70 8.86
C PHE A 289 12.31 -2.44 7.49
N ASN A 290 13.65 -2.34 7.41
CA ASN A 290 14.38 -2.18 6.15
C ASN A 290 14.40 -3.44 5.26
N ALA A 291 14.14 -4.63 5.82
CA ALA A 291 14.27 -5.89 5.08
C ALA A 291 13.32 -5.97 3.89
N SER A 292 12.05 -5.58 4.09
CA SER A 292 11.04 -5.53 3.01
C SER A 292 11.37 -4.48 1.94
N LEU A 293 11.91 -3.33 2.36
CA LEU A 293 12.32 -2.26 1.45
C LEU A 293 13.45 -2.71 0.52
N PHE A 294 14.52 -3.32 1.04
CA PHE A 294 15.61 -3.82 0.20
C PHE A 294 15.16 -4.91 -0.78
N VAL A 295 14.23 -5.79 -0.36
CA VAL A 295 13.64 -6.79 -1.25
C VAL A 295 12.85 -6.13 -2.39
N LEU A 296 12.02 -5.14 -2.09
CA LEU A 296 11.19 -4.46 -3.10
C LEU A 296 11.98 -3.52 -4.01
N LEU A 297 13.05 -2.88 -3.52
CA LEU A 297 13.98 -2.12 -4.37
C LEU A 297 14.67 -2.99 -5.43
N ILE A 298 14.81 -4.29 -5.18
CA ILE A 298 15.32 -5.28 -6.16
C ILE A 298 14.17 -5.85 -7.00
N ALA A 299 13.03 -6.17 -6.39
CA ALA A 299 11.92 -6.84 -7.06
C ALA A 299 11.09 -5.92 -7.97
N THR A 300 11.00 -4.62 -7.70
CA THR A 300 10.22 -3.67 -8.54
C THR A 300 10.87 -3.47 -9.92
N PRO A 301 12.19 -3.21 -10.05
CA PRO A 301 12.85 -3.20 -11.35
C PRO A 301 12.74 -4.54 -12.10
N ILE A 302 12.81 -5.66 -11.38
CA ILE A 302 12.59 -6.99 -11.98
C ILE A 302 11.16 -7.13 -12.51
N ASN A 303 10.14 -6.66 -11.77
CA ASN A 303 8.74 -6.68 -12.22
C ASN A 303 8.52 -5.83 -13.48
N ILE A 304 9.13 -4.63 -13.55
CA ILE A 304 9.08 -3.76 -14.73
C ILE A 304 9.71 -4.44 -15.94
N VAL A 305 10.92 -4.99 -15.78
CA VAL A 305 11.65 -5.68 -16.86
C VAL A 305 10.92 -6.95 -17.32
N LEU A 306 10.34 -7.73 -16.40
CA LEU A 306 9.56 -8.92 -16.75
C LEU A 306 8.27 -8.58 -17.48
N ASN A 307 7.52 -7.56 -17.04
CA ASN A 307 6.34 -7.07 -17.75
C ASN A 307 6.72 -6.61 -19.18
N TYR A 308 7.77 -5.79 -19.32
CA TYR A 308 8.23 -5.33 -20.63
C TYR A 308 8.63 -6.49 -21.56
N ILE A 309 9.43 -7.45 -21.08
CA ILE A 309 9.90 -8.57 -21.90
C ILE A 309 8.73 -9.51 -22.25
N PHE A 310 7.92 -9.93 -21.28
CA PHE A 310 6.87 -10.90 -21.53
C PHE A 310 5.72 -10.34 -22.39
N VAL A 311 5.45 -9.03 -22.33
CA VAL A 311 4.39 -8.40 -23.13
C VAL A 311 4.90 -7.93 -24.50
N PHE A 312 6.01 -7.18 -24.57
CA PHE A 312 6.44 -6.49 -25.80
C PHE A 312 7.65 -7.09 -26.53
N VAL A 313 8.28 -8.15 -26.00
CA VAL A 313 9.45 -8.82 -26.61
C VAL A 313 9.21 -10.29 -26.91
N LEU A 314 8.25 -10.91 -26.21
CA LEU A 314 7.82 -12.29 -26.41
C LEU A 314 6.38 -12.41 -26.94
N ASP A 315 5.65 -11.29 -27.04
CA ASP A 315 4.28 -11.20 -27.53
C ASP A 315 3.32 -12.21 -26.85
N TRP A 316 3.35 -12.26 -25.50
CA TRP A 316 2.44 -13.10 -24.70
C TRP A 316 1.21 -12.34 -24.16
N ASP A 317 1.08 -11.06 -24.51
CA ASP A 317 -0.03 -10.17 -24.15
C ASP A 317 -0.38 -10.24 -22.64
N LEU A 318 -1.68 -10.29 -22.34
CA LEU A 318 -2.27 -10.53 -21.02
C LEU A 318 -1.64 -11.73 -20.27
N THR A 319 -1.23 -12.77 -21.00
CA THR A 319 -0.60 -13.96 -20.39
C THR A 319 0.81 -13.61 -19.88
N GLY A 320 1.54 -12.76 -20.61
CA GLY A 320 2.83 -12.21 -20.20
C GLY A 320 2.71 -11.33 -18.95
N ALA A 321 1.74 -10.41 -18.92
CA ALA A 321 1.47 -9.55 -17.76
C ALA A 321 1.15 -10.37 -16.48
N ALA A 322 0.31 -11.41 -16.61
CA ALA A 322 0.02 -12.33 -15.52
C ALA A 322 1.27 -13.08 -15.04
N LEU A 323 2.07 -13.63 -15.97
CA LEU A 323 3.28 -14.38 -15.66
C LEU A 323 4.38 -13.51 -15.03
N ALA A 324 4.51 -12.24 -15.43
CA ALA A 324 5.44 -11.30 -14.82
C ALA A 324 5.09 -11.09 -13.33
N THR A 325 3.81 -10.87 -13.04
CA THR A 325 3.29 -10.74 -11.66
C THR A 325 3.49 -12.03 -10.85
N VAL A 326 3.22 -13.20 -11.43
CA VAL A 326 3.44 -14.52 -10.80
C VAL A 326 4.91 -14.74 -10.44
N VAL A 327 5.84 -14.42 -11.36
CA VAL A 327 7.28 -14.57 -11.13
C VAL A 327 7.76 -13.60 -10.06
N SER A 328 7.37 -12.32 -10.13
CA SER A 328 7.72 -11.33 -9.11
C SER A 328 7.24 -11.73 -7.71
N ASN A 329 5.98 -12.17 -7.57
CA ASN A 329 5.42 -12.58 -6.27
C ASN A 329 6.13 -13.81 -5.67
N ASN A 330 6.60 -14.75 -6.49
CA ASN A 330 7.39 -15.91 -6.01
C ASN A 330 8.87 -15.56 -5.72
N ILE A 331 9.41 -14.51 -6.32
CA ILE A 331 10.78 -14.03 -6.04
C ILE A 331 10.84 -13.29 -4.69
N LEU A 332 9.79 -12.55 -4.30
CA LEU A 332 9.74 -11.79 -3.03
C LEU A 332 10.15 -12.59 -1.77
N PRO A 333 9.57 -13.77 -1.46
CA PRO A 333 9.97 -14.53 -0.25
C PRO A 333 11.39 -15.10 -0.36
N LEU A 334 11.87 -15.42 -1.56
CA LEU A 334 13.23 -15.93 -1.79
C LEU A 334 14.28 -14.83 -1.54
N LEU A 335 14.03 -13.61 -2.02
CA LEU A 335 14.87 -12.45 -1.73
C LEU A 335 14.86 -12.10 -0.24
N LEU A 336 13.70 -12.19 0.44
CA LEU A 336 13.60 -11.92 1.87
C LEU A 336 14.38 -12.94 2.72
N TRP A 337 14.29 -14.23 2.38
CA TRP A 337 15.11 -15.26 3.01
C TRP A 337 16.61 -15.03 2.76
N THR A 338 16.98 -14.65 1.53
CA THR A 338 18.37 -14.33 1.15
C THR A 338 18.90 -13.13 1.96
N TYR A 339 18.09 -12.09 2.13
CA TYR A 339 18.43 -10.92 2.97
C TYR A 339 18.66 -11.31 4.43
N VAL A 340 17.74 -12.09 5.01
CA VAL A 340 17.86 -12.59 6.39
C VAL A 340 19.09 -13.49 6.58
N TYR A 341 19.43 -14.33 5.60
CA TYR A 341 20.56 -15.25 5.70
C TYR A 341 21.92 -14.57 5.52
N PHE A 342 22.06 -13.66 4.53
CA PHE A 342 23.36 -13.06 4.17
C PHE A 342 23.59 -11.64 4.69
N VAL A 343 22.55 -10.81 4.85
CA VAL A 343 22.68 -9.39 5.20
C VAL A 343 22.46 -9.15 6.70
N ASN A 344 21.49 -9.84 7.32
CA ASN A 344 21.26 -9.74 8.76
C ASN A 344 21.01 -11.11 9.44
N PRO A 345 22.07 -11.95 9.57
CA PRO A 345 21.97 -13.28 10.15
C PRO A 345 21.60 -13.29 11.65
N SER A 346 21.64 -12.15 12.36
CA SER A 346 21.14 -12.07 13.76
C SER A 346 19.65 -12.40 13.85
N SER A 347 18.89 -12.13 12.79
CA SER A 347 17.46 -12.45 12.72
C SER A 347 17.17 -13.97 12.73
N LEU A 348 18.18 -14.80 12.41
CA LEU A 348 18.06 -16.26 12.47
C LEU A 348 17.93 -16.78 13.91
N GLU A 349 18.28 -16.00 14.94
CA GLU A 349 17.98 -16.34 16.34
C GLU A 349 16.46 -16.55 16.56
N CYS A 350 15.63 -15.80 15.84
CA CYS A 350 14.18 -15.89 15.94
C CYS A 350 13.59 -17.05 15.11
N TRP A 351 14.36 -17.67 14.21
CA TRP A 351 13.84 -18.70 13.31
C TRP A 351 13.60 -20.04 14.01
N GLY A 352 14.48 -20.46 14.93
CA GLY A 352 14.36 -21.72 15.68
C GLY A 352 14.49 -23.02 14.87
N GLY A 353 14.41 -22.98 13.54
CA GLY A 353 14.37 -24.15 12.66
C GLY A 353 12.96 -24.70 12.45
N PHE A 354 12.80 -25.58 11.46
CA PHE A 354 11.51 -26.19 11.15
C PHE A 354 11.02 -27.11 12.28
N SER A 355 9.78 -26.90 12.75
CA SER A 355 9.21 -27.64 13.87
C SER A 355 7.90 -28.33 13.51
N LYS A 356 7.73 -29.60 13.93
CA LYS A 356 6.45 -30.31 13.79
C LYS A 356 5.31 -29.62 14.56
N SER A 357 5.63 -28.81 15.57
CA SER A 357 4.66 -27.97 16.30
C SER A 357 4.02 -26.87 15.44
N ALA A 358 4.51 -26.64 14.22
CA ALA A 358 3.87 -25.75 13.26
C ALA A 358 2.52 -26.31 12.74
N PHE A 359 2.32 -27.63 12.78
CA PHE A 359 1.07 -28.30 12.39
C PHE A 359 0.05 -28.40 13.54
N SER A 360 0.28 -27.73 14.67
CA SER A 360 -0.59 -27.80 15.86
C SER A 360 -0.72 -26.46 16.59
N LYS A 361 -1.66 -26.38 17.55
CA LYS A 361 -2.05 -25.15 18.30
C LYS A 361 -2.41 -23.94 17.39
N TRP A 362 -3.17 -24.14 16.30
CA TRP A 362 -3.62 -23.04 15.45
C TRP A 362 -4.72 -22.15 16.07
N GLY A 363 -5.42 -22.63 17.10
CA GLY A 363 -6.57 -21.94 17.72
C GLY A 363 -6.32 -20.47 18.13
N PRO A 364 -5.25 -20.14 18.89
CA PRO A 364 -4.94 -18.74 19.25
C PRO A 364 -4.66 -17.85 18.04
N MET A 365 -4.02 -18.39 17.00
CA MET A 365 -3.76 -17.67 15.75
C MET A 365 -5.04 -17.39 14.98
N ALA A 366 -5.88 -18.41 14.75
CA ALA A 366 -7.16 -18.24 14.06
C ALA A 366 -8.10 -17.24 14.77
N LYS A 367 -8.10 -17.22 16.11
CA LYS A 367 -8.88 -16.25 16.92
C LYS A 367 -8.47 -14.78 16.73
N LEU A 368 -7.25 -14.51 16.30
CA LEU A 368 -6.76 -13.16 15.99
C LEU A 368 -6.83 -12.87 14.48
N ALA A 369 -6.53 -13.87 13.65
CA ALA A 369 -6.45 -13.75 12.20
C ALA A 369 -7.82 -13.63 11.52
N ILE A 370 -8.87 -14.32 12.02
CA ILE A 370 -10.22 -14.19 11.45
C ILE A 370 -10.76 -12.77 11.64
N PRO A 371 -10.73 -12.15 12.84
CA PRO A 371 -11.04 -10.73 12.97
C PRO A 371 -10.10 -9.80 12.21
N GLY A 372 -8.83 -10.19 12.04
CA GLY A 372 -7.87 -9.48 11.19
C GLY A 372 -8.30 -9.38 9.73
N ILE A 373 -8.83 -10.47 9.15
CA ILE A 373 -9.51 -10.45 7.85
C ILE A 373 -10.71 -9.51 7.90
N VAL A 374 -11.62 -9.67 8.86
CA VAL A 374 -12.85 -8.85 8.94
C VAL A 374 -12.55 -7.36 9.07
N MET A 375 -11.51 -6.96 9.82
CA MET A 375 -11.07 -5.56 9.93
C MET A 375 -10.70 -4.95 8.56
N VAL A 376 -9.98 -5.71 7.73
CA VAL A 376 -9.43 -5.24 6.44
C VAL A 376 -10.48 -5.35 5.32
N GLU A 377 -11.11 -6.52 5.16
CA GLU A 377 -12.12 -6.77 4.11
C GLU A 377 -13.31 -5.83 4.19
N THR A 378 -13.76 -5.50 5.40
CA THR A 378 -14.87 -4.57 5.62
C THR A 378 -14.62 -3.20 5.00
N GLU A 379 -13.39 -2.70 5.15
CA GLU A 379 -12.97 -1.36 4.72
C GLU A 379 -12.82 -1.32 3.19
N TRP A 380 -12.11 -2.28 2.60
CA TRP A 380 -11.95 -2.39 1.13
C TRP A 380 -13.28 -2.61 0.40
N LEU A 381 -14.10 -3.58 0.85
CA LEU A 381 -15.41 -3.85 0.23
C LEU A 381 -16.36 -2.65 0.31
N ALA A 382 -16.28 -1.83 1.36
CA ALA A 382 -17.06 -0.59 1.44
C ALA A 382 -16.65 0.41 0.35
N PHE A 383 -15.35 0.58 0.09
CA PHE A 383 -14.86 1.43 -1.00
C PHE A 383 -15.19 0.89 -2.40
N ASP A 384 -15.17 -0.44 -2.59
CA ASP A 384 -15.62 -1.06 -3.83
C ASP A 384 -17.13 -0.84 -4.04
N ILE A 385 -17.97 -0.98 -3.01
CA ILE A 385 -19.40 -0.66 -3.06
C ILE A 385 -19.63 0.83 -3.42
N LEU A 386 -18.85 1.76 -2.84
CA LEU A 386 -18.88 3.18 -3.23
C LEU A 386 -18.51 3.37 -4.70
N THR A 387 -17.50 2.65 -5.18
CA THR A 387 -17.00 2.75 -6.56
C THR A 387 -18.01 2.21 -7.56
N PHE A 388 -18.59 1.03 -7.32
CA PHE A 388 -19.74 0.53 -8.07
C PHE A 388 -20.92 1.51 -8.03
N SER A 389 -21.21 2.11 -6.88
CA SER A 389 -22.30 3.09 -6.74
C SER A 389 -22.09 4.33 -7.61
N SER A 390 -20.84 4.81 -7.75
CA SER A 390 -20.53 5.95 -8.61
C SER A 390 -20.84 5.71 -10.10
N SER A 391 -20.82 4.46 -10.56
CA SER A 391 -21.14 4.10 -11.95
C SER A 391 -22.59 4.40 -12.35
N TYR A 392 -23.52 4.44 -11.38
CA TYR A 392 -24.92 4.79 -11.59
C TYR A 392 -25.19 6.30 -11.70
N LEU A 393 -24.17 7.15 -11.49
CA LEU A 393 -24.29 8.61 -11.59
C LEU A 393 -24.02 9.10 -13.02
N SER A 394 -22.78 8.93 -13.51
CA SER A 394 -22.40 9.06 -14.91
C SER A 394 -20.96 8.56 -15.13
N THR A 395 -20.55 8.40 -16.39
CA THR A 395 -19.16 8.10 -16.78
C THR A 395 -18.14 9.07 -16.18
N ALA A 396 -18.45 10.37 -16.14
CA ALA A 396 -17.59 11.39 -15.53
C ALA A 396 -17.46 11.24 -14.01
N HIS A 397 -18.54 10.84 -13.31
CA HIS A 397 -18.48 10.57 -11.86
C HIS A 397 -17.70 9.29 -11.55
N LEU A 398 -17.81 8.25 -12.39
CA LEU A 398 -17.02 7.04 -12.26
C LEU A 398 -15.52 7.31 -12.49
N ALA A 399 -15.18 8.06 -13.54
CA ALA A 399 -13.80 8.49 -13.80
C ALA A 399 -13.23 9.35 -12.64
N ALA A 400 -14.04 10.28 -12.11
CA ALA A 400 -13.67 11.07 -10.94
C ALA A 400 -13.45 10.18 -9.69
N GLN A 401 -14.33 9.21 -9.44
CA GLN A 401 -14.19 8.28 -8.31
C GLN A 401 -12.92 7.42 -8.43
N SER A 402 -12.54 6.96 -9.63
CA SER A 402 -11.28 6.24 -9.83
C SER A 402 -10.04 7.09 -9.47
N ILE A 403 -10.07 8.39 -9.79
CA ILE A 403 -9.00 9.35 -9.40
C ILE A 403 -9.00 9.57 -7.88
N VAL A 404 -10.17 9.82 -7.29
CA VAL A 404 -10.32 10.03 -5.83
C VAL A 404 -9.89 8.79 -5.05
N MET A 405 -10.23 7.58 -5.50
CA MET A 405 -9.76 6.32 -4.93
C MET A 405 -8.25 6.13 -5.05
N THR A 406 -7.67 6.45 -6.21
CA THR A 406 -6.21 6.34 -6.41
C THR A 406 -5.45 7.26 -5.47
N LEU A 407 -5.94 8.50 -5.29
CA LEU A 407 -5.42 9.44 -4.29
C LEU A 407 -5.62 8.94 -2.85
N ALA A 408 -6.80 8.39 -2.54
CA ALA A 408 -7.12 7.89 -1.21
C ALA A 408 -6.21 6.74 -0.76
N VAL A 409 -6.00 5.74 -1.62
CA VAL A 409 -5.12 4.59 -1.36
C VAL A 409 -3.65 5.03 -1.27
N SER A 410 -3.21 5.91 -2.18
CA SER A 410 -1.83 6.44 -2.18
C SER A 410 -1.48 7.17 -0.88
N ILE A 411 -2.45 7.90 -0.30
CA ILE A 411 -2.27 8.58 0.98
C ILE A 411 -2.40 7.61 2.15
N TYR A 412 -3.41 6.72 2.17
CA TYR A 412 -3.65 5.74 3.24
C TYR A 412 -2.42 4.86 3.54
N HIS A 413 -1.58 4.57 2.54
CA HIS A 413 -0.30 3.87 2.77
C HIS A 413 0.61 4.56 3.80
N VAL A 414 0.49 5.87 4.04
CA VAL A 414 1.21 6.62 5.08
C VAL A 414 0.75 6.22 6.50
N PRO A 415 -0.49 6.51 6.96
CA PRO A 415 -0.97 6.09 8.27
C PRO A 415 -0.98 4.56 8.45
N PHE A 416 -1.24 3.77 7.39
CA PHE A 416 -1.16 2.31 7.47
C PHE A 416 0.26 1.82 7.81
N SER A 417 1.29 2.34 7.14
CA SER A 417 2.69 2.01 7.40
C SER A 417 3.12 2.37 8.82
N VAL A 418 2.74 3.56 9.28
CA VAL A 418 2.97 4.01 10.66
C VAL A 418 2.21 3.11 11.65
N GLY A 419 1.01 2.65 11.28
CA GLY A 419 0.18 1.74 12.07
C GLY A 419 0.75 0.34 12.20
N VAL A 420 1.43 -0.19 11.18
CA VAL A 420 2.21 -1.43 11.29
C VAL A 420 3.32 -1.25 12.33
N ALA A 421 4.14 -0.19 12.22
CA ALA A 421 5.20 0.10 13.19
C ALA A 421 4.67 0.31 14.63
N VAL A 422 3.56 1.02 14.81
CA VAL A 422 2.88 1.18 16.11
C VAL A 422 2.41 -0.16 16.67
N SER A 423 1.71 -0.97 15.87
CA SER A 423 1.16 -2.26 16.34
C SER A 423 2.28 -3.21 16.77
N THR A 424 3.38 -3.27 16.01
CA THR A 424 4.59 -4.02 16.36
C THR A 424 5.26 -3.48 17.63
N ARG A 425 5.55 -2.17 17.71
CA ARG A 425 6.26 -1.60 18.86
C ARG A 425 5.43 -1.74 20.15
N LEU A 426 4.11 -1.59 20.06
CA LEU A 426 3.20 -1.82 21.17
C LEU A 426 3.13 -3.30 21.56
N GLY A 427 3.06 -4.22 20.59
CA GLY A 427 3.11 -5.66 20.84
C GLY A 427 4.38 -6.08 21.58
N ASN A 428 5.54 -5.53 21.18
CA ASN A 428 6.81 -5.76 21.86
C ASN A 428 6.77 -5.25 23.33
N LEU A 429 6.20 -4.07 23.58
CA LEU A 429 6.07 -3.51 24.94
C LEU A 429 5.08 -4.30 25.83
N ILE A 430 4.02 -4.85 25.25
CA ILE A 430 3.04 -5.70 25.95
C ILE A 430 3.62 -7.09 26.24
N GLY A 431 4.36 -7.69 25.30
CA GLY A 431 5.11 -8.93 25.53
C GLY A 431 6.15 -8.78 26.64
N ALA A 432 6.86 -7.65 26.68
CA ALA A 432 7.78 -7.26 27.76
C ALA A 432 7.07 -6.86 29.07
N GLY A 433 5.74 -6.96 29.16
CA GLY A 433 4.96 -6.59 30.35
C GLY A 433 5.03 -5.10 30.76
N SER A 434 5.56 -4.23 29.91
CA SER A 434 6.04 -2.90 30.26
C SER A 434 4.95 -1.83 30.10
N LEU A 435 3.91 -1.90 30.95
CA LEU A 435 2.72 -1.04 30.90
C LEU A 435 3.02 0.46 30.84
N ASN A 436 3.98 0.93 31.63
CA ASN A 436 4.26 2.35 31.74
C ASN A 436 4.86 2.89 30.43
N ALA A 437 5.75 2.14 29.78
CA ALA A 437 6.18 2.45 28.43
C ALA A 437 5.06 2.31 27.40
N ALA A 438 4.22 1.27 27.44
CA ALA A 438 3.07 1.13 26.52
C ALA A 438 2.11 2.34 26.60
N ARG A 439 1.87 2.87 27.81
CA ARG A 439 1.07 4.08 28.05
C ARG A 439 1.75 5.36 27.54
N VAL A 440 3.06 5.52 27.70
CA VAL A 440 3.85 6.65 27.16
C VAL A 440 3.90 6.61 25.64
N ALA A 441 4.16 5.44 25.07
CA ALA A 441 4.18 5.15 23.64
C ALA A 441 2.84 5.50 22.99
N THR A 442 1.72 5.00 23.53
CA THR A 442 0.37 5.29 23.01
C THR A 442 0.05 6.78 22.98
N LYS A 443 0.46 7.56 24.01
CA LYS A 443 0.31 9.02 24.01
C LYS A 443 1.13 9.70 22.90
N CYS A 444 2.34 9.21 22.61
CA CYS A 444 3.12 9.68 21.47
C CYS A 444 2.41 9.37 20.14
N TYR A 445 1.90 8.16 19.98
CA TYR A 445 1.28 7.71 18.73
C TYR A 445 0.00 8.47 18.39
N ILE A 446 -0.82 8.83 19.39
CA ILE A 446 -1.96 9.73 19.21
C ILE A 446 -1.53 11.07 18.59
N LEU A 447 -0.46 11.69 19.10
CA LEU A 447 0.06 12.94 18.55
C LEU A 447 0.65 12.75 17.14
N THR A 448 1.33 11.63 16.88
CA THR A 448 1.88 11.32 15.55
C THR A 448 0.79 11.18 14.49
N PHE A 449 -0.29 10.45 14.77
CA PHE A 449 -1.38 10.27 13.81
C PHE A 449 -2.25 11.52 13.62
N LEU A 450 -2.49 12.30 14.68
CA LEU A 450 -3.12 13.62 14.53
C LEU A 450 -2.28 14.57 13.65
N ALA A 451 -0.95 14.47 13.71
CA ALA A 451 -0.06 15.22 12.82
C ALA A 451 -0.07 14.68 11.37
N ILE A 452 -0.12 13.35 11.17
CA ILE A 452 -0.23 12.73 9.83
C ILE A 452 -1.55 13.15 9.17
N GLY A 453 -2.69 12.89 9.82
CA GLY A 453 -4.01 13.25 9.27
C GLY A 453 -4.16 14.76 9.02
N LEU A 454 -3.51 15.62 9.81
CA LEU A 454 -3.47 17.07 9.55
C LEU A 454 -2.63 17.43 8.32
N VAL A 455 -1.50 16.76 8.10
CA VAL A 455 -0.69 16.91 6.87
C VAL A 455 -1.49 16.44 5.66
N ASP A 456 -2.13 15.27 5.74
CA ASP A 456 -2.96 14.70 4.67
C ASP A 456 -4.12 15.65 4.33
N PHE A 457 -4.80 16.19 5.35
CA PHE A 457 -5.86 17.18 5.20
C PHE A 457 -5.36 18.47 4.49
N VAL A 458 -4.22 19.01 4.92
CA VAL A 458 -3.66 20.24 4.36
C VAL A 458 -3.20 20.03 2.92
N VAL A 459 -2.52 18.91 2.62
CA VAL A 459 -2.03 18.59 1.27
C VAL A 459 -3.20 18.40 0.29
N LEU A 460 -4.22 17.61 0.65
CA LEU A 460 -5.39 17.40 -0.20
C LEU A 460 -6.19 18.69 -0.44
N THR A 461 -6.36 19.52 0.59
CA THR A 461 -7.11 20.77 0.47
C THR A 461 -6.35 21.82 -0.34
N ALA A 462 -5.04 21.98 -0.11
CA ALA A 462 -4.21 22.96 -0.80
C ALA A 462 -3.94 22.58 -2.28
N CYS A 463 -3.80 21.29 -2.58
CA CYS A 463 -3.52 20.81 -3.93
C CYS A 463 -4.80 20.44 -4.71
N LYS A 464 -6.00 20.78 -4.21
CA LYS A 464 -7.29 20.35 -4.81
C LYS A 464 -7.45 20.72 -6.29
N ASP A 465 -6.91 21.87 -6.70
CA ASP A 465 -6.99 22.40 -8.07
C ASP A 465 -5.79 22.00 -8.94
N VAL A 466 -4.87 21.19 -8.40
CA VAL A 466 -3.61 20.77 -9.06
C VAL A 466 -3.60 19.25 -9.26
N LEU A 467 -3.97 18.47 -8.24
CA LEU A 467 -3.99 17.00 -8.32
C LEU A 467 -4.83 16.47 -9.48
N PRO A 468 -6.06 16.94 -9.77
CA PRO A 468 -6.89 16.37 -10.83
C PRO A 468 -6.26 16.49 -12.23
N LYS A 469 -5.50 17.56 -12.47
CA LYS A 469 -4.80 17.85 -13.73
C LYS A 469 -3.64 16.89 -14.00
N ALA A 470 -3.17 16.16 -12.99
CA ALA A 470 -2.16 15.11 -13.14
C ALA A 470 -2.74 13.77 -13.61
N PHE A 471 -4.08 13.58 -13.54
CA PHE A 471 -4.74 12.31 -13.90
C PHE A 471 -5.58 12.40 -15.19
N THR A 472 -6.12 13.57 -15.54
CA THR A 472 -6.99 13.71 -16.71
C THR A 472 -6.98 15.12 -17.30
N SER A 473 -7.16 15.21 -18.60
CA SER A 473 -7.37 16.48 -19.34
C SER A 473 -8.85 16.86 -19.48
N ASP A 474 -9.79 16.03 -19.03
CA ASP A 474 -11.22 16.32 -19.07
C ASP A 474 -11.60 17.35 -17.99
N PRO A 475 -12.06 18.57 -18.34
CA PRO A 475 -12.38 19.61 -17.37
C PRO A 475 -13.60 19.26 -16.49
N VAL A 476 -14.54 18.43 -16.98
CA VAL A 476 -15.70 17.99 -16.19
C VAL A 476 -15.27 17.04 -15.09
N VAL A 477 -14.37 16.10 -15.41
CA VAL A 477 -13.81 15.19 -14.40
C VAL A 477 -12.90 15.97 -13.43
N GLN A 478 -12.09 16.92 -13.91
CA GLN A 478 -11.29 17.78 -13.04
C GLN A 478 -12.14 18.55 -12.03
N ASP A 479 -13.27 19.14 -12.44
CA ASP A 479 -14.17 19.92 -11.56
C ASP A 479 -14.84 19.04 -10.48
N ILE A 480 -15.32 17.85 -10.86
CA ILE A 480 -15.91 16.88 -9.91
C ILE A 480 -14.86 16.47 -8.86
N VAL A 481 -13.63 16.14 -9.27
CA VAL A 481 -12.57 15.77 -8.33
C VAL A 481 -12.18 16.98 -7.45
N SER A 482 -11.97 18.16 -8.04
CA SER A 482 -11.62 19.40 -7.31
C SER A 482 -12.66 19.75 -6.23
N THR A 483 -13.93 19.46 -6.50
CA THR A 483 -15.05 19.65 -5.56
C THR A 483 -15.06 18.61 -4.43
N VAL A 484 -14.63 17.37 -4.69
CA VAL A 484 -14.64 16.27 -3.71
C VAL A 484 -13.39 16.23 -2.82
N LEU A 485 -12.23 16.68 -3.29
CA LEU A 485 -10.97 16.59 -2.55
C LEU A 485 -10.97 17.24 -1.14
N PRO A 486 -11.64 18.38 -0.88
CA PRO A 486 -11.78 18.92 0.48
C PRO A 486 -12.58 18.02 1.44
N LEU A 487 -13.49 17.17 0.92
CA LEU A 487 -14.20 16.17 1.72
C LEU A 487 -13.37 14.89 1.88
N LEU A 488 -12.61 14.50 0.85
CA LEU A 488 -11.60 13.44 0.99
C LEU A 488 -10.56 13.81 2.06
N ALA A 489 -10.16 15.08 2.15
CA ALA A 489 -9.26 15.59 3.18
C ALA A 489 -9.82 15.37 4.60
N VAL A 490 -11.10 15.66 4.83
CA VAL A 490 -11.78 15.37 6.11
C VAL A 490 -11.83 13.87 6.38
N PHE A 491 -12.16 13.06 5.36
CA PHE A 491 -12.15 11.61 5.49
C PHE A 491 -10.76 11.10 5.90
N GLN A 492 -9.69 11.46 5.20
CA GLN A 492 -8.31 11.01 5.48
C GLN A 492 -7.82 11.42 6.88
N PHE A 493 -8.22 12.60 7.39
CA PHE A 493 -7.95 12.96 8.78
C PHE A 493 -8.55 11.94 9.77
N CYS A 494 -9.82 11.57 9.56
CA CYS A 494 -10.52 10.58 10.39
C CYS A 494 -9.97 9.16 10.19
N ASP A 495 -9.57 8.84 8.96
CA ASP A 495 -9.02 7.53 8.61
C ASP A 495 -7.62 7.30 9.17
N SER A 496 -6.82 8.35 9.25
CA SER A 496 -5.56 8.34 10.00
C SER A 496 -5.81 7.98 11.48
N THR A 497 -6.82 8.57 12.15
CA THR A 497 -7.16 8.16 13.52
C THR A 497 -7.73 6.75 13.62
N THR A 498 -8.42 6.26 12.59
CA THR A 498 -8.95 4.89 12.50
C THR A 498 -7.82 3.87 12.33
N ALA A 499 -6.84 4.15 11.47
CA ALA A 499 -5.63 3.35 11.31
C ALA A 499 -4.83 3.24 12.62
N LEU A 500 -4.80 4.29 13.45
CA LEU A 500 -4.23 4.24 14.80
C LEU A 500 -4.98 3.28 15.73
N VAL A 501 -6.30 3.43 15.91
CA VAL A 501 -7.04 2.58 16.87
C VAL A 501 -7.00 1.11 16.45
N ASN A 502 -7.15 0.81 15.16
CA ASN A 502 -6.93 -0.51 14.58
C ASN A 502 -5.52 -1.05 14.87
N ALA A 503 -4.47 -0.21 14.77
CA ALA A 503 -3.09 -0.59 15.10
C ALA A 503 -2.87 -0.86 16.60
N LEU A 504 -3.48 -0.06 17.49
CA LEU A 504 -3.42 -0.27 18.94
C LEU A 504 -4.13 -1.58 19.34
N LEU A 505 -5.30 -1.86 18.75
CA LEU A 505 -6.01 -3.13 18.93
C LEU A 505 -5.16 -4.32 18.43
N ARG A 506 -4.46 -4.21 17.29
CA ARG A 506 -3.50 -5.24 16.84
C ARG A 506 -2.38 -5.46 17.84
N GLY A 507 -1.75 -4.40 18.37
CA GLY A 507 -0.66 -4.52 19.35
C GLY A 507 -1.08 -5.16 20.68
N LEU A 508 -2.33 -4.97 21.11
CA LEU A 508 -2.91 -5.65 22.29
C LEU A 508 -3.40 -7.08 21.99
N GLY A 509 -3.63 -7.44 20.72
CA GLY A 509 -4.30 -8.67 20.32
C GLY A 509 -5.80 -8.63 20.62
N LYS A 510 -6.45 -7.52 20.22
CA LYS A 510 -7.87 -7.23 20.38
C LYS A 510 -8.59 -7.00 19.05
N GLN A 511 -8.05 -7.54 17.95
CA GLN A 511 -8.67 -7.50 16.60
C GLN A 511 -10.14 -7.93 16.62
N ALA A 512 -10.53 -8.85 17.52
CA ALA A 512 -11.93 -9.26 17.70
C ALA A 512 -12.89 -8.08 17.94
N ILE A 513 -12.47 -7.04 18.66
CA ILE A 513 -13.30 -5.85 18.92
C ILE A 513 -13.39 -4.99 17.65
N GLY A 514 -12.25 -4.73 16.99
CA GLY A 514 -12.22 -3.88 15.80
C GLY A 514 -12.90 -4.52 14.59
N GLY A 515 -12.76 -5.83 14.39
CA GLY A 515 -13.45 -6.55 13.32
C GLY A 515 -14.98 -6.42 13.43
N TRP A 516 -15.55 -6.61 14.63
CA TRP A 516 -16.99 -6.41 14.83
C TRP A 516 -17.39 -4.92 14.82
N CYS A 517 -16.53 -4.00 15.28
CA CYS A 517 -16.77 -2.57 15.24
C CYS A 517 -16.82 -2.06 13.79
N ASN A 518 -15.77 -2.31 12.99
CA ASN A 518 -15.71 -1.96 11.58
C ASN A 518 -16.90 -2.56 10.83
N LEU A 519 -17.17 -3.87 10.98
CA LEU A 519 -18.25 -4.55 10.27
C LEU A 519 -19.61 -3.90 10.56
N PHE A 520 -19.89 -3.55 11.81
CA PHE A 520 -21.11 -2.84 12.17
C PHE A 520 -21.12 -1.42 11.59
N VAL A 521 -20.07 -0.62 11.81
CA VAL A 521 -20.08 0.79 11.42
C VAL A 521 -20.08 0.97 9.91
N TYR A 522 -19.28 0.24 9.14
CA TYR A 522 -19.26 0.37 7.68
C TYR A 522 -20.60 -0.08 7.06
N TYR A 523 -21.14 -1.23 7.42
CA TYR A 523 -22.33 -1.77 6.74
C TYR A 523 -23.68 -1.31 7.32
N VAL A 524 -23.75 -0.87 8.58
CA VAL A 524 -25.00 -0.39 9.20
C VAL A 524 -25.08 1.15 9.20
N ILE A 525 -23.93 1.86 9.17
CA ILE A 525 -23.91 3.33 9.24
C ILE A 525 -23.32 3.93 7.95
N ALA A 526 -22.06 3.64 7.61
CA ALA A 526 -21.31 4.36 6.59
C ALA A 526 -21.87 4.16 5.18
N VAL A 527 -22.00 2.91 4.73
CA VAL A 527 -22.50 2.56 3.38
C VAL A 527 -23.99 2.93 3.21
N PRO A 528 -24.92 2.63 4.14
CA PRO A 528 -26.30 3.08 4.00
C PRO A 528 -26.43 4.61 3.91
N MET A 529 -25.66 5.36 4.72
CA MET A 529 -25.65 6.82 4.67
C MET A 529 -24.98 7.36 3.40
N ALA A 530 -23.88 6.76 2.94
CA ALA A 530 -23.23 7.09 1.67
C ALA A 530 -24.23 7.01 0.51
N LEU A 531 -24.98 5.91 0.42
CA LEU A 531 -26.00 5.69 -0.61
C LEU A 531 -27.17 6.68 -0.50
N VAL A 532 -27.66 6.95 0.72
CA VAL A 532 -28.75 7.92 0.95
C VAL A 532 -28.32 9.35 0.59
N LEU A 533 -27.14 9.80 1.01
CA LEU A 533 -26.64 11.13 0.66
C LEU A 533 -26.37 11.25 -0.85
N CYS A 534 -25.76 10.22 -1.45
CA CYS A 534 -25.50 10.16 -2.90
C CYS A 534 -26.78 10.30 -3.73
N PHE A 535 -27.74 9.39 -3.55
CA PHE A 535 -28.89 9.23 -4.45
C PHE A 535 -30.18 9.90 -3.96
N ARG A 536 -30.42 9.97 -2.64
CA ARG A 536 -31.68 10.50 -2.10
C ARG A 536 -31.63 12.00 -1.82
N ALA A 537 -30.44 12.55 -1.55
CA ALA A 537 -30.18 13.97 -1.35
C ALA A 537 -29.46 14.66 -2.54
N ASP A 538 -29.15 13.91 -3.62
CA ASP A 538 -28.40 14.36 -4.81
C ASP A 538 -27.01 14.98 -4.50
N TRP A 539 -26.35 14.54 -3.42
CA TRP A 539 -24.96 14.94 -3.14
C TRP A 539 -23.94 14.17 -3.98
N LYS A 540 -24.37 13.17 -4.77
CA LYS A 540 -23.55 12.44 -5.75
C LYS A 540 -22.27 11.91 -5.06
N LEU A 541 -21.11 12.20 -5.63
CA LEU A 541 -19.82 11.73 -5.12
C LEU A 541 -19.47 12.33 -3.73
N LEU A 542 -19.92 13.55 -3.41
CA LEU A 542 -19.78 14.10 -2.05
C LEU A 542 -20.60 13.28 -1.04
N GLY A 543 -21.79 12.83 -1.42
CA GLY A 543 -22.64 12.00 -0.56
C GLY A 543 -21.99 10.68 -0.18
N LEU A 544 -21.31 10.04 -1.14
CA LEU A 544 -20.55 8.81 -0.92
C LEU A 544 -19.42 9.02 0.11
N TRP A 545 -18.55 10.00 -0.12
CA TRP A 545 -17.41 10.26 0.78
C TRP A 545 -17.80 10.83 2.15
N ALA A 546 -18.92 11.54 2.25
CA ALA A 546 -19.49 11.96 3.54
C ALA A 546 -19.89 10.76 4.41
N GLY A 547 -20.45 9.70 3.81
CA GLY A 547 -20.77 8.45 4.50
C GLY A 547 -19.53 7.80 5.11
N CYS A 548 -18.43 7.70 4.34
CA CYS A 548 -17.15 7.17 4.85
C CYS A 548 -16.50 8.06 5.91
N ALA A 549 -16.53 9.39 5.77
CA ALA A 549 -15.97 10.31 6.75
C ALA A 549 -16.61 10.14 8.14
N VAL A 550 -17.94 10.02 8.19
CA VAL A 550 -18.66 9.75 9.46
C VAL A 550 -18.45 8.30 9.92
N GLY A 551 -18.40 7.33 9.01
CA GLY A 551 -18.09 5.93 9.34
C GLY A 551 -16.76 5.78 10.06
N SER A 552 -15.68 6.30 9.46
CA SER A 552 -14.34 6.27 10.06
C SER A 552 -14.28 7.08 11.35
N SER A 553 -14.97 8.23 11.44
CA SER A 553 -15.15 8.97 12.70
C SER A 553 -15.80 8.11 13.80
N CYS A 554 -16.85 7.35 13.47
CA CYS A 554 -17.55 6.49 14.42
C CYS A 554 -16.69 5.31 14.89
N ILE A 555 -15.83 4.74 14.04
CA ILE A 555 -14.85 3.71 14.43
C ILE A 555 -13.81 4.31 15.37
N SER A 556 -13.14 5.41 14.94
CA SER A 556 -12.17 6.16 15.74
C SER A 556 -12.68 6.50 17.15
N VAL A 557 -13.92 6.97 17.28
CA VAL A 557 -14.54 7.28 18.58
C VAL A 557 -14.86 6.00 19.37
N THR A 558 -15.49 5.00 18.76
CA THR A 558 -15.92 3.77 19.47
C THR A 558 -14.73 2.99 20.00
N GLU A 559 -13.72 2.75 19.18
CA GLU A 559 -12.51 2.04 19.58
C GLU A 559 -11.64 2.89 20.50
N GLY A 560 -11.52 4.20 20.28
CA GLY A 560 -10.82 5.12 21.18
C GLY A 560 -11.42 5.14 22.59
N VAL A 561 -12.75 5.08 22.69
CA VAL A 561 -13.47 4.92 23.97
C VAL A 561 -13.20 3.56 24.60
N TYR A 562 -13.25 2.46 23.83
CA TYR A 562 -12.90 1.12 24.32
C TYR A 562 -11.46 1.09 24.88
N MET A 563 -10.49 1.59 24.11
CA MET A 563 -9.06 1.68 24.46
C MET A 563 -8.80 2.49 25.73
N LYS A 564 -9.63 3.51 26.00
CA LYS A 564 -9.55 4.35 27.20
C LYS A 564 -10.04 3.65 28.47
N PHE A 565 -11.04 2.76 28.37
CA PHE A 565 -11.65 2.07 29.51
C PHE A 565 -11.18 0.62 29.70
N TYR A 566 -10.55 0.01 28.70
CA TYR A 566 -10.03 -1.35 28.79
C TYR A 566 -8.89 -1.47 29.83
N ASN A 567 -8.85 -2.56 30.63
CA ASN A 567 -7.70 -2.79 31.53
C ASN A 567 -6.50 -3.37 30.78
N TRP A 568 -5.47 -2.54 30.60
CA TRP A 568 -4.19 -2.87 29.96
C TRP A 568 -3.42 -3.99 30.67
N GLU A 569 -3.57 -4.19 31.99
CA GLU A 569 -2.93 -5.31 32.72
C GLU A 569 -3.41 -6.66 32.17
N LYS A 570 -4.72 -6.77 31.91
CA LYS A 570 -5.32 -7.96 31.31
C LYS A 570 -4.81 -8.25 29.89
N ALA A 571 -4.34 -7.23 29.14
CA ALA A 571 -3.68 -7.51 27.85
C ALA A 571 -2.32 -8.21 28.00
N ILE A 572 -1.60 -8.01 29.12
CA ILE A 572 -0.34 -8.73 29.40
C ILE A 572 -0.65 -10.15 29.89
N GLU A 573 -1.66 -10.33 30.74
CA GLU A 573 -2.12 -11.65 31.15
C GLU A 573 -2.55 -12.49 29.93
N GLU A 574 -3.36 -11.91 29.05
CA GLU A 574 -3.74 -12.55 27.78
C GLU A 574 -2.56 -12.74 26.82
N ALA A 575 -1.59 -11.83 26.77
CA ALA A 575 -0.39 -12.00 25.95
C ALA A 575 0.42 -13.22 26.40
N ARG A 576 0.72 -13.31 27.71
CA ARG A 576 1.43 -14.47 28.31
C ARG A 576 0.68 -15.78 28.03
N GLY A 577 -0.64 -15.81 28.24
CA GLY A 577 -1.49 -16.96 27.97
C GLY A 577 -1.66 -17.35 26.49
N ARG A 578 -1.15 -16.57 25.53
CA ARG A 578 -1.06 -16.96 24.10
C ARG A 578 0.25 -17.68 23.76
N GLU A 579 1.24 -17.60 24.64
CA GLU A 579 2.62 -18.10 24.43
C GLU A 579 2.90 -19.46 25.09
N GLU A 580 1.88 -20.09 25.69
CA GLU A 580 1.95 -21.35 26.46
C GLU A 580 1.40 -22.55 25.66
#